data_AF-A0A6J4WXH2-F1
#
_entry.id   AF-A0A6J4WXH2-F1
#
_cell.length_a   1.000
_cell.length_b   1.000
_cell.length_c   1.000
_cell.angle_alpha   90.00
_cell.angle_beta   90.00
_cell.angle_gamma   90.00
#
_symmetry.space_group_name_H-M   'P 1'
#
loop_
_entity.id
_entity.type
_entity.pdbx_description
1 polymer ?
#
loop_
_entity_poly.entity_id
_entity_poly.type
_entity_poly.pdbx_seq_one_letter_code
_entity_poly.pdbx_strand_id
1 'polypeptide(L)'
;MRDAYIVTSIRTPGCKRSKGAFKDTRQAQDEFAFQSQMKAAEAKKNGMFKELIPTPATRFVPREDGTFKRETFLQDFDDGIRENTSLEGLGNLRPAFAASGSVTAGNSSQMTDGAAATVIMSENKVKELGMTPLAKFKYYTTVGCRADEMGVRPRYAIPKLMKIAGMGAAALIELCDS
;
A
#
# COMPACT_ATOMS: atom_id res chain seq x y z
N MET A 1 19.55 10.07 -4.98
CA MET A 1 18.86 8.82 -4.61
C MET A 1 17.39 9.13 -4.63
N ARG A 2 16.56 8.26 -5.20
CA ARG A 2 15.12 8.54 -5.27
C ARG A 2 14.48 8.20 -3.94
N ASP A 3 13.54 9.05 -3.58
CA ASP A 3 12.76 9.04 -2.37
C ASP A 3 11.81 7.81 -2.34
N ALA A 4 11.83 7.07 -1.22
CA ALA A 4 11.09 5.81 -1.04
C ALA A 4 9.82 6.00 -0.19
N TYR A 5 8.73 5.34 -0.58
CA TYR A 5 7.39 5.49 -0.01
C TYR A 5 7.15 4.68 1.28
N ILE A 6 6.39 5.23 2.22
CA ILE A 6 5.66 4.47 3.25
C ILE A 6 4.22 5.00 3.33
N VAL A 7 3.28 4.07 3.28
CA VAL A 7 1.85 4.28 3.50
C VAL A 7 1.65 4.52 5.00
N THR A 8 1.16 5.70 5.37
CA THR A 8 0.55 5.90 6.70
C THR A 8 -0.42 4.74 6.93
N SER A 9 -0.48 4.10 8.09
CA SER A 9 -1.41 2.98 8.29
C SER A 9 -2.35 3.31 9.42
N ILE A 10 -3.65 3.39 9.11
CA ILE A 10 -4.68 3.46 10.13
C ILE A 10 -5.09 2.03 10.48
N ARG A 11 -5.13 1.77 11.79
CA ARG A 11 -5.30 0.42 12.32
C ARG A 11 -6.73 -0.02 12.08
N THR A 12 -6.87 -1.20 11.50
CA THR A 12 -8.14 -1.91 11.50
C THR A 12 -8.25 -2.70 12.81
N PRO A 13 -9.40 -2.65 13.52
CA PRO A 13 -9.66 -3.51 14.66
C PRO A 13 -9.70 -4.99 14.21
N GLY A 14 -8.54 -5.63 14.14
CA GLY A 14 -8.40 -7.03 13.76
C GLY A 14 -8.51 -7.97 14.96
N CYS A 15 -9.59 -8.75 14.97
CA CYS A 15 -9.75 -10.09 15.54
C CYS A 15 -9.89 -10.31 17.07
N LYS A 16 -11.15 -10.47 17.47
CA LYS A 16 -11.70 -11.41 18.49
C LYS A 16 -11.36 -11.28 19.97
N ARG A 17 -10.39 -10.47 20.43
CA ARG A 17 -10.23 -10.22 21.87
C ARG A 17 -10.27 -8.75 22.23
N SER A 18 -11.28 -8.42 23.04
CA SER A 18 -11.63 -7.09 23.55
C SER A 18 -12.15 -6.13 22.49
N LYS A 19 -13.33 -5.55 22.74
CA LYS A 19 -13.85 -4.40 22.01
C LYS A 19 -12.76 -3.31 22.00
N GLY A 20 -12.15 -3.04 20.85
CA GLY A 20 -11.34 -1.83 20.63
C GLY A 20 -10.30 -1.51 21.70
N ALA A 21 -9.25 -2.33 21.84
CA ALA A 21 -8.06 -1.91 22.61
C ALA A 21 -7.42 -0.61 22.07
N PHE A 22 -7.77 -0.23 20.84
CA PHE A 22 -7.39 1.01 20.18
C PHE A 22 -8.65 1.81 19.82
N LYS A 23 -8.62 3.14 20.05
CA LYS A 23 -9.76 4.07 19.89
C LYS A 23 -10.00 4.50 18.42
N ASP A 24 -9.59 3.70 17.46
CA ASP A 24 -9.67 4.10 16.04
C ASP A 24 -11.12 4.02 15.56
N THR A 25 -11.69 5.17 15.22
CA THR A 25 -13.10 5.28 14.83
C THR A 25 -13.30 4.83 13.39
N ARG A 26 -14.54 4.45 13.05
CA ARG A 26 -14.94 4.21 11.66
C ARG A 26 -14.58 5.40 10.76
N GLN A 27 -14.83 6.61 11.24
CA GLN A 27 -14.51 7.84 10.54
C GLN A 27 -13.01 7.95 10.21
N ALA A 28 -12.12 7.68 11.18
CA ALA A 28 -10.69 7.73 10.94
C ALA A 28 -10.24 6.71 9.87
N GLN A 29 -10.84 5.51 9.86
CA GLN A 29 -10.56 4.50 8.83
C GLN A 29 -11.02 4.95 7.43
N ASP A 30 -12.19 5.58 7.33
CA ASP A 30 -12.70 6.08 6.05
C ASP A 30 -11.93 7.31 5.56
N GLU A 31 -11.54 8.23 6.46
CA GLU A 31 -10.67 9.36 6.16
C GLU A 31 -9.31 8.89 5.64
N PHE A 32 -8.73 7.88 6.29
CA PHE A 32 -7.49 7.27 5.83
C PHE A 32 -7.58 6.76 4.38
N ALA A 33 -8.63 5.98 4.12
CA ALA A 33 -8.85 5.38 2.82
C ALA A 33 -9.10 6.43 1.73
N PHE A 34 -9.88 7.46 2.06
CA PHE A 34 -10.09 8.61 1.20
C PHE A 34 -8.76 9.30 0.86
N GLN A 35 -7.93 9.61 1.86
CA GLN A 35 -6.63 10.24 1.63
C GLN A 35 -5.71 9.37 0.78
N SER A 36 -5.71 8.04 0.99
CA SER A 36 -4.95 7.11 0.16
C SER A 36 -5.39 7.15 -1.30
N GLN A 37 -6.70 7.18 -1.56
CA GLN A 37 -7.24 7.24 -2.93
C GLN A 37 -6.95 8.60 -3.59
N MET A 38 -7.09 9.70 -2.86
CA MET A 38 -6.82 11.05 -3.39
C MET A 38 -5.34 11.24 -3.74
N LYS A 39 -4.42 10.80 -2.87
CA LYS A 39 -2.97 10.84 -3.16
C LYS A 39 -2.61 9.97 -4.37
N ALA A 40 -3.17 8.77 -4.48
CA ALA A 40 -2.93 7.90 -5.62
C ALA A 40 -3.50 8.49 -6.92
N ALA A 41 -4.68 9.09 -6.88
CA ALA A 41 -5.29 9.79 -8.02
C ALA A 41 -4.44 10.99 -8.47
N GLU A 42 -3.92 11.78 -7.53
CA GLU A 42 -3.01 12.89 -7.83
C GLU A 42 -1.69 12.40 -8.43
N ALA A 43 -1.08 11.37 -7.84
CA ALA A 43 0.14 10.77 -8.36
C ALA A 43 -0.04 10.21 -9.79
N LYS A 44 -1.19 9.58 -10.06
CA LYS A 44 -1.55 9.12 -11.41
C LYS A 44 -1.70 10.28 -12.38
N LYS A 45 -2.47 11.32 -12.01
CA LYS A 45 -2.69 12.52 -12.83
C LYS A 45 -1.37 13.24 -13.16
N ASN A 46 -0.44 13.26 -12.20
CA ASN A 46 0.87 13.89 -12.34
C ASN A 46 1.94 12.97 -12.97
N GLY A 47 1.59 11.75 -13.38
CA GLY A 47 2.53 10.81 -14.00
C GLY A 47 3.71 10.42 -13.10
N MET A 48 3.47 10.29 -11.79
CA MET A 48 4.51 10.01 -10.79
C MET A 48 4.93 8.53 -10.77
N PHE A 49 4.05 7.62 -11.19
CA PHE A 49 4.33 6.18 -11.31
C PHE A 49 5.21 5.90 -12.53
N LYS A 50 6.53 6.02 -12.35
CA LYS A 50 7.54 5.82 -13.41
C LYS A 50 8.15 4.42 -13.40
N GLU A 51 7.80 3.63 -12.41
CA GLU A 51 8.28 2.28 -12.15
C GLU A 51 7.41 1.19 -12.80
N LEU A 52 6.21 1.54 -13.28
CA LEU A 52 5.30 0.59 -13.91
C LEU A 52 5.84 0.15 -15.27
N ILE A 53 5.84 -1.16 -15.49
CA ILE A 53 6.20 -1.77 -16.77
C ILE A 53 4.91 -2.23 -17.44
N PRO A 54 4.55 -1.66 -18.62
CA PRO A 54 3.37 -2.07 -19.36
C PRO A 54 3.37 -3.57 -19.62
N THR A 55 2.34 -4.26 -19.14
CA THR A 55 2.30 -5.73 -19.14
C THR A 55 1.07 -6.22 -19.90
N PRO A 56 1.20 -7.17 -20.86
CA PRO A 56 0.07 -7.75 -21.55
C PRO A 56 -0.85 -8.48 -20.56
N ALA A 57 -2.11 -8.04 -20.50
CA ALA A 57 -3.16 -8.62 -19.69
C ALA A 57 -4.30 -9.12 -20.58
N THR A 58 -5.12 -10.01 -20.02
CA THR A 58 -6.28 -10.58 -20.73
C THR A 58 -7.54 -10.28 -19.96
N ARG A 59 -8.57 -9.78 -20.66
CA ARG A 59 -9.93 -9.64 -20.12
C ARG A 59 -10.93 -10.41 -20.97
N PHE A 60 -12.03 -10.79 -20.35
CA PHE A 60 -13.15 -11.45 -21.03
C PHE A 60 -14.28 -10.43 -21.17
N VAL A 61 -14.63 -10.09 -22.42
CA VAL A 61 -15.67 -9.10 -22.74
C VAL A 61 -16.90 -9.84 -23.25
N PRO A 62 -18.11 -9.54 -22.75
CA PRO A 62 -19.33 -10.17 -23.23
C PRO A 62 -19.61 -9.79 -24.69
N ARG A 63 -20.11 -10.73 -25.47
CA ARG A 63 -20.62 -10.54 -26.83
C ARG A 63 -22.14 -10.47 -26.82
N GLU A 64 -22.72 -9.97 -27.91
CA GLU A 64 -24.18 -9.91 -28.11
C GLU A 64 -24.85 -11.30 -28.09
N ASP A 65 -24.11 -12.36 -28.45
CA ASP A 65 -24.58 -13.74 -28.43
C ASP A 65 -24.53 -14.40 -27.02
N GLY A 66 -24.18 -13.64 -25.98
CA GLY A 66 -24.04 -14.14 -24.60
C GLY A 66 -22.74 -14.90 -24.32
N THR A 67 -21.86 -15.06 -25.30
CA THR A 67 -20.52 -15.66 -25.10
C THR A 67 -19.49 -14.61 -24.70
N PHE A 68 -18.31 -15.04 -24.23
CA PHE A 68 -17.20 -14.14 -23.88
C PHE A 68 -16.10 -14.17 -24.93
N LYS A 69 -15.66 -12.99 -25.36
CA LYS A 69 -14.45 -12.81 -26.17
C LYS A 69 -13.25 -12.58 -25.26
N ARG A 70 -12.16 -13.31 -25.52
CA ARG A 70 -10.86 -13.00 -24.96
C ARG A 70 -10.26 -11.79 -25.68
N GLU A 71 -9.92 -10.76 -24.93
CA GLU A 71 -9.20 -9.59 -25.45
C GLU A 71 -7.90 -9.39 -24.69
N THR A 72 -6.81 -9.23 -25.42
CA THR A 72 -5.52 -8.84 -24.87
C THR A 72 -5.44 -7.32 -24.90
N PHE A 73 -4.98 -6.73 -23.81
CA PHE A 73 -4.70 -5.30 -23.72
C PHE A 73 -3.40 -5.10 -22.94
N LEU A 74 -2.86 -3.89 -23.00
CA LEU A 74 -1.67 -3.54 -22.24
C LEU A 74 -2.13 -2.86 -20.93
N GLN A 75 -1.79 -3.45 -19.79
CA GLN A 75 -2.00 -2.83 -18.48
C GLN A 75 -0.77 -1.98 -18.15
N ASP A 76 -0.94 -0.66 -18.16
CA ASP A 76 0.14 0.32 -17.98
C ASP A 76 -0.12 1.32 -16.83
N PHE A 77 -1.21 1.14 -16.07
CA PHE A 77 -1.54 1.92 -14.87
C PHE A 77 -2.12 1.04 -13.76
N ASP A 78 -2.19 1.55 -12.52
CA ASP A 78 -2.91 0.90 -11.43
C ASP A 78 -4.43 1.10 -11.55
N ASP A 79 -5.19 0.03 -11.76
CA ASP A 79 -6.64 0.05 -11.99
C ASP A 79 -7.49 0.08 -10.72
N GLY A 80 -6.87 -0.10 -9.55
CA GLY A 80 -7.51 -0.02 -8.23
C GLY A 80 -7.83 1.39 -7.76
N ILE A 81 -7.32 2.43 -8.43
CA ILE A 81 -7.50 3.83 -8.05
C ILE A 81 -8.92 4.28 -8.39
N ARG A 82 -9.64 4.78 -7.38
CA ARG A 82 -11.02 5.27 -7.48
C ARG A 82 -11.04 6.77 -7.21
N GLU A 83 -10.89 7.55 -8.29
CA GLU A 83 -10.81 9.02 -8.27
C GLU A 83 -12.10 9.68 -7.73
N ASN A 84 -13.22 8.96 -7.76
CA ASN A 84 -14.52 9.41 -7.26
C ASN A 84 -14.83 8.96 -5.82
N THR A 85 -13.86 8.41 -5.10
CA THR A 85 -14.04 8.03 -3.68
C THR A 85 -14.46 9.25 -2.86
N SER A 86 -15.54 9.14 -2.09
CA SER A 86 -16.01 10.20 -1.19
C SER A 86 -16.21 9.64 0.22
N LEU A 87 -16.09 10.50 1.24
CA LEU A 87 -16.33 10.10 2.64
C LEU A 87 -17.76 9.60 2.85
N GLU A 88 -18.75 10.21 2.20
CA GLU A 88 -20.14 9.75 2.23
C GLU A 88 -20.28 8.35 1.60
N GLY A 89 -19.67 8.13 0.44
CA GLY A 89 -19.66 6.84 -0.23
C GLY A 89 -19.02 5.75 0.62
N LEU A 90 -17.89 6.06 1.26
CA LEU A 90 -17.22 5.16 2.20
C LEU A 90 -18.07 4.87 3.43
N GLY A 91 -18.74 5.89 4.00
CA GLY A 91 -19.63 5.76 5.15
C GLY A 91 -20.80 4.80 4.91
N ASN A 92 -21.32 4.77 3.67
CA ASN A 92 -22.43 3.91 3.26
C ASN A 92 -22.05 2.43 3.07
N LEU A 93 -20.76 2.08 3.09
CA LEU A 93 -20.31 0.70 2.93
C LEU A 93 -20.61 -0.13 4.18
N ARG A 94 -21.09 -1.36 3.92
CA ARG A 94 -21.36 -2.35 4.96
C ARG A 94 -20.05 -2.95 5.51
N PRO A 95 -19.99 -3.30 6.80
CA PRO A 95 -18.85 -4.03 7.36
C PRO A 95 -18.61 -5.37 6.65
N ALA A 96 -17.33 -5.69 6.37
CA ALA A 96 -16.95 -6.86 5.59
C ALA A 96 -16.76 -8.14 6.43
N PHE A 97 -16.36 -8.01 7.71
CA PHE A 97 -15.93 -9.15 8.53
C PHE A 97 -16.81 -9.45 9.75
N ALA A 98 -17.48 -8.44 10.30
CA ALA A 98 -18.31 -8.58 11.50
C ALA A 98 -19.49 -7.62 11.42
N ALA A 99 -20.67 -8.06 11.85
CA ALA A 99 -21.91 -7.27 11.75
C ALA A 99 -21.82 -5.89 12.44
N SER A 100 -21.09 -5.80 13.56
CA SER A 100 -20.81 -4.55 14.27
C SER A 100 -19.37 -4.06 14.10
N GLY A 101 -18.71 -4.46 13.00
CA GLY A 101 -17.34 -4.05 12.69
C GLY A 101 -17.28 -2.67 12.01
N SER A 102 -16.10 -2.06 12.01
CA SER A 102 -15.83 -0.79 11.29
C SER A 102 -15.15 -1.00 9.93
N VAL A 103 -14.59 -2.19 9.71
CA VAL A 103 -13.80 -2.51 8.52
C VAL A 103 -14.73 -2.84 7.36
N THR A 104 -14.57 -2.13 6.25
CA THR A 104 -15.34 -2.24 5.01
C THR A 104 -14.42 -2.51 3.83
N ALA A 105 -15.00 -2.83 2.66
CA ALA A 105 -14.23 -2.98 1.43
C ALA A 105 -13.52 -1.68 1.00
N GLY A 106 -14.07 -0.51 1.38
CA GLY A 106 -13.52 0.79 0.99
C GLY A 106 -12.36 1.25 1.88
N ASN A 107 -12.31 0.81 3.13
CA ASN A 107 -11.24 1.13 4.08
C ASN A 107 -10.26 -0.03 4.32
N SER A 108 -10.25 -1.00 3.41
CA SER A 108 -9.32 -2.12 3.36
C SER A 108 -8.56 -2.12 2.04
N SER A 109 -7.40 -2.78 2.00
CA SER A 109 -6.67 -3.00 0.75
C SER A 109 -7.49 -3.88 -0.20
N GLN A 110 -7.45 -3.54 -1.49
CA GLN A 110 -8.04 -4.37 -2.54
C GLN A 110 -7.22 -5.65 -2.72
N MET A 111 -7.87 -6.69 -3.22
CA MET A 111 -7.17 -7.86 -3.74
C MET A 111 -6.74 -7.53 -5.17
N THR A 112 -5.44 -7.56 -5.41
CA THR A 112 -4.84 -7.11 -6.67
C THR A 112 -3.81 -8.13 -7.13
N ASP A 113 -3.73 -8.32 -8.44
CA ASP A 113 -2.72 -9.15 -9.10
C ASP A 113 -1.57 -8.26 -9.58
N GLY A 114 -0.33 -8.60 -9.23
CA GLY A 114 0.85 -7.83 -9.61
C GLY A 114 2.17 -8.51 -9.24
N ALA A 115 3.25 -8.03 -9.84
CA ALA A 115 4.61 -8.50 -9.57
C ALA A 115 5.58 -7.32 -9.49
N ALA A 116 6.59 -7.44 -8.62
CA ALA A 116 7.68 -6.48 -8.51
C ALA A 116 9.01 -7.22 -8.42
N ALA A 117 10.06 -6.65 -9.01
CA ALA A 117 11.41 -7.17 -8.95
C ALA A 117 12.40 -6.06 -8.56
N THR A 118 13.41 -6.40 -7.77
CA THR A 118 14.49 -5.47 -7.41
C THR A 118 15.82 -6.21 -7.51
N VAL A 119 16.78 -5.61 -8.20
CA VAL A 119 18.14 -6.15 -8.31
C VAL A 119 19.02 -5.51 -7.25
N ILE A 120 19.65 -6.34 -6.42
CA ILE A 120 20.58 -5.90 -5.37
C ILE A 120 21.98 -6.34 -5.78
N MET A 121 22.94 -5.42 -5.68
CA MET A 121 24.33 -5.65 -6.02
C MET A 121 25.26 -5.14 -4.91
N SER A 122 26.44 -5.76 -4.80
CA SER A 122 27.51 -5.25 -3.93
C SER A 122 28.08 -3.95 -4.50
N GLU A 123 28.59 -3.08 -3.63
CA GLU A 123 29.19 -1.81 -4.06
C GLU A 123 30.34 -2.00 -5.05
N ASN A 124 31.16 -3.04 -4.84
CA ASN A 124 32.26 -3.37 -5.74
C ASN A 124 31.75 -3.73 -7.15
N LYS A 125 30.68 -4.53 -7.24
CA LYS A 125 30.12 -4.92 -8.55
C LYS A 125 29.46 -3.75 -9.27
N VAL A 126 28.81 -2.86 -8.51
CA VAL A 126 28.25 -1.60 -9.05
C VAL A 126 29.36 -0.73 -9.66
N LYS A 127 30.50 -0.59 -8.98
CA LYS A 127 31.66 0.17 -9.49
C LYS A 127 32.30 -0.50 -10.71
N GLU A 128 32.49 -1.82 -10.66
CA GLU A 128 33.05 -2.62 -11.76
C GLU A 128 32.21 -2.48 -13.04
N LEU A 129 30.88 -2.52 -12.91
CA LEU A 129 29.95 -2.42 -14.04
C LEU A 129 29.59 -0.98 -14.42
N GLY A 130 30.14 0.04 -13.74
CA GLY A 130 29.84 1.44 -14.00
C GLY A 130 28.37 1.83 -13.81
N MET A 131 27.64 1.14 -12.94
CA MET A 131 26.21 1.36 -12.72
C MET A 131 25.94 2.46 -11.68
N THR A 132 24.83 3.18 -11.86
CA THR A 132 24.35 4.17 -10.89
C THR A 132 23.22 3.58 -10.04
N PRO A 133 23.42 3.32 -8.74
CA PRO A 133 22.39 2.72 -7.89
C PRO A 133 21.27 3.71 -7.55
N LEU A 134 20.02 3.22 -7.51
CA LEU A 134 18.84 4.04 -7.15
C LEU A 134 18.81 4.39 -5.65
N ALA A 135 19.15 3.41 -4.80
CA ALA A 135 19.14 3.50 -3.35
C ALA A 135 20.21 2.57 -2.73
N LYS A 136 20.47 2.73 -1.42
CA LYS A 136 21.37 1.86 -0.64
C LYS A 136 20.57 1.15 0.46
N PHE A 137 20.61 -0.17 0.47
CA PHE A 137 20.04 -0.98 1.55
C PHE A 137 20.97 -0.93 2.77
N LYS A 138 20.51 -0.33 3.87
CA LYS A 138 21.34 -0.06 5.05
C LYS A 138 21.03 -0.95 6.24
N TYR A 139 19.76 -1.01 6.63
CA TYR A 139 19.32 -1.71 7.82
C TYR A 139 18.01 -2.44 7.52
N TYR A 140 17.83 -3.59 8.16
CA TYR A 140 16.55 -4.26 8.23
C TYR A 140 16.38 -4.86 9.62
N THR A 141 15.13 -5.07 10.03
CA THR A 141 14.85 -5.75 11.28
C THR A 141 13.53 -6.49 11.18
N THR A 142 13.37 -7.51 12.01
CA THR A 142 12.12 -8.25 12.17
C THR A 142 11.72 -8.26 13.64
N VAL A 143 10.41 -8.31 13.89
CA VAL A 143 9.82 -8.40 15.22
C VAL A 143 8.65 -9.37 15.18
N GLY A 144 8.58 -10.24 16.18
CA GLY A 144 7.39 -11.06 16.44
C GLY A 144 6.37 -10.26 17.24
N CYS A 145 5.10 -10.47 16.94
CA CYS A 145 3.98 -10.04 17.79
C CYS A 145 2.98 -11.19 17.90
N ARG A 146 1.98 -11.03 18.77
CA ARG A 146 0.91 -12.01 18.87
C ARG A 146 0.12 -12.08 17.56
N ALA A 147 -0.43 -13.26 17.27
CA ALA A 147 -1.15 -13.50 16.01
C ALA A 147 -2.43 -12.66 15.89
N ASP A 148 -3.08 -12.37 17.02
CA ASP A 148 -4.27 -11.51 17.13
C ASP A 148 -3.97 -10.02 16.91
N GLU A 149 -2.70 -9.61 16.89
CA GLU A 149 -2.27 -8.21 16.81
C GLU A 149 -1.38 -7.92 15.60
N MET A 150 -1.45 -8.75 14.55
CA MET A 150 -0.52 -8.65 13.40
C MET A 150 -0.46 -7.26 12.74
N GLY A 151 -1.55 -6.49 12.78
CA GLY A 151 -1.60 -5.14 12.22
C GLY A 151 -0.72 -4.10 12.92
N VAL A 152 -0.26 -4.34 14.15
CA VAL A 152 0.58 -3.37 14.91
C VAL A 152 2.08 -3.63 14.81
N ARG A 153 2.54 -4.56 13.98
CA ARG A 153 3.97 -4.87 13.81
C ARG A 153 4.85 -3.64 13.50
N PRO A 154 4.46 -2.71 12.61
CA PRO A 154 5.28 -1.53 12.33
C PRO A 154 5.59 -0.67 13.56
N ARG A 155 4.65 -0.58 14.52
CA ARG A 155 4.83 0.14 15.79
C ARG A 155 6.02 -0.37 16.60
N TYR A 156 6.33 -1.67 16.50
CA TYR A 156 7.46 -2.29 17.19
C TYR A 156 8.72 -2.35 16.31
N ALA A 157 8.55 -2.60 15.01
CA ALA A 157 9.65 -2.76 14.07
C ALA A 157 10.41 -1.45 13.83
N ILE A 158 9.68 -0.34 13.65
CA ILE A 158 10.27 0.95 13.30
C ILE A 158 11.19 1.46 14.43
N PRO A 159 10.77 1.56 15.72
CA PRO A 159 11.66 2.01 16.78
C PRO A 159 12.89 1.11 16.97
N LYS A 160 12.73 -0.21 16.79
CA LYS A 160 13.86 -1.15 16.83
C LYS A 160 14.86 -0.88 15.71
N LEU A 161 14.38 -0.67 14.48
CA LEU A 161 15.22 -0.35 13.33
C LEU A 161 15.97 0.97 13.55
N MET A 162 15.28 1.99 14.04
CA MET A 162 15.87 3.31 14.34
C MET A 162 16.99 3.22 15.38
N LYS A 163 16.79 2.41 16.43
CA LYS A 163 17.84 2.14 17.43
C LYS A 163 19.05 1.44 16.83
N ILE A 164 18.85 0.47 15.92
CA ILE A 164 19.95 -0.21 15.20
C ILE A 164 20.68 0.78 14.30
N ALA A 165 19.94 1.66 13.63
CA ALA A 165 20.48 2.67 12.71
C ALA A 165 21.18 3.84 13.43
N GLY A 166 21.05 3.95 14.76
CA GLY A 166 21.53 5.11 15.52
C GLY A 166 20.79 6.40 15.18
N MET A 167 19.55 6.31 14.68
CA MET A 167 18.76 7.45 14.21
C MET A 167 17.64 7.80 15.20
N GLY A 168 17.35 9.09 15.36
CA GLY A 168 16.19 9.57 16.12
C GLY A 168 14.90 9.53 15.31
N ALA A 169 13.74 9.54 15.96
CA ALA A 169 12.42 9.45 15.30
C ALA A 169 12.18 10.55 14.24
N ALA A 170 12.83 11.71 14.35
CA ALA A 170 12.75 12.80 13.38
C ALA A 170 13.44 12.51 12.03
N ALA A 171 14.27 11.46 11.94
CA ALA A 171 14.88 11.02 10.69
C ALA A 171 13.95 10.08 9.89
N LEU A 172 12.75 9.79 10.40
CA LEU A 172 11.74 9.06 9.66
C LEU A 172 11.08 10.02 8.65
N ILE A 173 11.57 10.03 7.43
CA ILE A 173 10.92 10.77 6.33
C ILE A 173 9.87 9.83 5.72
N GLU A 174 8.60 10.16 5.92
CA GLU A 174 7.47 9.65 5.12
C GLU A 174 7.27 10.60 3.95
N LEU A 175 7.49 10.10 2.73
CA LEU A 175 7.44 10.92 1.52
C LEU A 175 6.01 11.03 1.01
N CYS A 176 5.35 12.12 1.40
CA CYS A 176 4.25 12.73 0.67
C CYS A 176 4.09 14.19 1.14
N ASP A 177 5.13 15.00 0.97
CA ASP A 177 5.05 16.47 1.06
C ASP A 177 6.16 17.07 0.18
N SER A 178 5.85 17.23 -1.11
CA SER A 178 6.25 18.33 -2.00
C SER A 178 5.81 18.04 -3.43
#